data_AF-A0A7C4AA22-F1
#
_entry.id   AF-A0A7C4AA22-F1
#
_cell.length_a   1.000
_cell.length_b   1.000
_cell.length_c   1.000
_cell.angle_alpha   90.00
_cell.angle_beta   90.00
_cell.angle_gamma   90.00
#
_symmetry.space_group_name_H-M   'P 1'
#
loop_
_entity.id
_entity.type
_entity.pdbx_description
1 polymer ?
#
loop_
_entity_poly.entity_id
_entity_poly.type
_entity_poly.pdbx_seq_one_letter_code
_entity_poly.pdbx_strand_id
1 'polypeptide(L)'
;MSQSPQSLTRVNVTLPTQLVEDLEASVGARGKSAFIAQAVRQMLEQLRRDKLARELEEGYAARAEEARDVSEDFRHADLEGWDARY
;
A
#
# COMPACT_ATOMS: atom_id res chain seq x y z
N MET A 1 24.63 7.88 -5.11
CA MET A 1 24.13 6.66 -4.46
C MET A 1 24.21 5.53 -5.48
N SER A 2 25.26 4.71 -5.41
CA SER A 2 25.48 3.62 -6.36
C SER A 2 24.49 2.50 -6.08
N GLN A 3 23.53 2.25 -6.98
CA GLN A 3 22.66 1.08 -6.86
C GLN A 3 23.50 -0.16 -7.12
N SER A 4 23.64 -1.01 -6.11
CA SER A 4 24.21 -2.35 -6.26
C SER A 4 23.39 -3.14 -7.29
N PRO A 5 24.04 -3.97 -8.14
CA PRO A 5 23.30 -4.85 -9.04
C PRO A 5 22.39 -5.77 -8.21
N GLN A 6 21.09 -5.78 -8.52
CA GLN A 6 20.13 -6.66 -7.85
C GLN A 6 20.57 -8.11 -8.06
N SER A 7 20.90 -8.81 -6.99
CA SER A 7 21.22 -10.23 -7.03
C SER A 7 19.97 -11.04 -7.36
N LEU A 8 20.06 -11.96 -8.32
CA LEU A 8 18.98 -12.87 -8.66
C LEU A 8 18.98 -14.05 -7.71
N THR A 9 17.85 -14.32 -7.06
CA THR A 9 17.66 -15.51 -6.22
C THR A 9 16.70 -16.47 -6.92
N ARG A 10 17.10 -17.74 -7.05
CA ARG A 10 16.22 -18.79 -7.58
C ARG A 10 15.24 -19.23 -6.51
N VAL A 11 13.95 -19.21 -6.85
CA VAL A 11 12.87 -19.67 -5.98
C VAL A 11 12.11 -20.79 -6.68
N ASN A 12 11.81 -21.87 -5.97
CA ASN A 12 10.98 -22.97 -6.47
C ASN A 12 9.56 -22.80 -5.93
N VAL A 13 8.57 -22.76 -6.80
CA VAL A 13 7.15 -22.59 -6.45
C VAL A 13 6.30 -23.57 -7.26
N THR A 14 5.17 -23.97 -6.69
CA THR A 14 4.16 -24.77 -7.38
C THR A 14 3.05 -23.85 -7.87
N LEU A 15 2.68 -23.96 -9.15
CA LEU A 15 1.61 -23.20 -9.77
C LEU A 15 0.62 -24.15 -10.45
N PRO A 16 -0.68 -23.80 -10.53
CA PRO A 16 -1.65 -24.57 -11.30
C PRO A 16 -1.22 -24.71 -12.77
N THR A 17 -1.38 -25.89 -13.35
CA THR A 17 -0.93 -26.18 -14.73
C THR A 17 -1.52 -25.20 -15.74
N GLN A 18 -2.82 -24.92 -15.66
CA GLN A 18 -3.50 -23.98 -16.55
C GLN A 18 -2.86 -22.58 -16.50
N LEU A 19 -2.46 -22.12 -15.31
CA LEU A 19 -1.82 -20.81 -15.15
C LEU A 19 -0.42 -20.76 -15.76
N VAL A 20 0.30 -21.90 -15.76
CA VAL A 20 1.60 -22.03 -16.43
C VAL A 20 1.42 -21.99 -17.94
N GLU A 21 0.41 -22.69 -18.47
CA GLU A 21 0.08 -22.68 -19.91
C GLU A 21 -0.29 -21.28 -20.38
N ASP A 22 -1.16 -20.58 -19.64
CA ASP A 22 -1.55 -19.19 -19.94
C ASP A 22 -0.34 -18.24 -19.92
N LEU A 23 0.54 -18.41 -18.93
CA LEU A 23 1.76 -17.63 -18.82
C LEU A 23 2.69 -17.88 -20.02
N GLU A 24 2.88 -19.14 -20.40
CA GLU A 24 3.72 -19.51 -21.55
C GLU A 24 3.16 -18.98 -22.87
N ALA A 25 1.85 -19.06 -23.07
CA ALA A 25 1.18 -18.51 -24.23
C ALA A 25 1.30 -16.98 -24.32
N SER A 26 1.28 -16.30 -23.16
CA SER A 26 1.26 -14.83 -23.09
C SER A 26 2.63 -14.18 -23.25
N VAL A 27 3.67 -14.72 -22.61
CA VAL A 27 5.01 -14.09 -22.56
C VAL A 27 6.14 -14.92 -23.17
N GLY A 28 5.83 -16.13 -23.65
CA GLY A 28 6.81 -17.07 -24.17
C GLY A 28 7.80 -17.60 -23.13
N ALA A 29 8.66 -18.53 -23.55
CA ALA A 29 9.52 -19.28 -22.64
C ALA A 29 10.52 -18.43 -21.83
N ARG A 30 11.02 -17.32 -22.40
CA ARG A 30 12.03 -16.44 -21.77
C ARG A 30 11.43 -15.30 -20.94
N GLY A 31 10.12 -15.03 -21.06
CA GLY A 31 9.45 -13.93 -20.36
C GLY A 31 8.94 -14.27 -18.96
N LYS A 32 8.88 -15.55 -18.60
CA LYS A 32 8.22 -16.03 -17.36
C LYS A 32 8.79 -15.38 -16.10
N SER A 33 10.12 -15.42 -15.91
CA SER A 33 10.74 -14.89 -14.70
C SER A 33 10.52 -13.38 -14.54
N ALA A 34 10.60 -12.63 -15.65
CA ALA A 34 10.35 -11.19 -15.64
C ALA A 34 8.88 -10.88 -15.32
N PHE A 35 7.96 -11.61 -15.93
CA PHE A 35 6.53 -11.46 -15.67
C PHE A 35 6.18 -11.78 -14.21
N ILE A 36 6.65 -12.92 -13.69
CA ILE A 36 6.41 -13.31 -12.29
C ILE A 36 7.00 -12.26 -11.34
N ALA A 37 8.23 -11.78 -11.59
CA ALA A 37 8.84 -10.74 -10.77
C ALA A 37 8.03 -9.44 -10.78
N GLN A 38 7.48 -9.04 -11.93
CA GLN A 38 6.61 -7.87 -12.03
C GLN A 38 5.29 -8.09 -11.28
N ALA A 39 4.63 -9.23 -11.46
CA ALA A 39 3.38 -9.55 -10.78
C ALA A 39 3.55 -9.58 -9.25
N VAL A 40 4.63 -10.20 -8.75
CA VAL A 40 4.98 -10.21 -7.32
C VAL A 40 5.22 -8.80 -6.81
N ARG A 41 5.95 -7.95 -7.57
CA ARG A 41 6.19 -6.55 -7.19
C ARG A 41 4.89 -5.76 -7.06
N GLN A 42 3.99 -5.90 -8.04
CA GLN A 42 2.69 -5.22 -8.02
C GLN A 42 1.82 -5.69 -6.85
N MET A 43 1.75 -7.00 -6.62
CA MET A 43 0.98 -7.56 -5.50
C MET A 43 1.53 -7.10 -4.14
N LEU A 44 2.86 -7.10 -3.96
CA LEU A 44 3.46 -6.63 -2.72
C LEU A 44 3.20 -5.13 -2.49
N GLU A 45 3.21 -4.32 -3.54
CA GLU A 45 2.88 -2.90 -3.44
C GLU A 45 1.42 -2.69 -3.03
N GLN A 46 0.49 -3.46 -3.63
CA GLN A 46 -0.92 -3.43 -3.23
C GLN A 46 -1.09 -3.83 -1.76
N LEU A 47 -0.48 -4.94 -1.35
CA LEU A 47 -0.55 -5.41 0.04
C LEU A 47 0.00 -4.38 1.05
N ARG A 48 1.07 -3.65 0.70
CA ARG A 48 1.59 -2.57 1.54
C ARG A 48 0.62 -1.41 1.67
N ARG A 49 -0.03 -1.02 0.56
CA ARG A 49 -1.04 0.05 0.56
C ARG A 49 -2.26 -0.34 1.39
N ASP A 50 -2.75 -1.56 1.22
CA ASP A 50 -3.91 -2.06 1.95
C ASP A 50 -3.62 -2.18 3.45
N LYS A 51 -2.40 -2.64 3.80
CA LYS A 51 -1.94 -2.67 5.19
C LYS A 51 -1.86 -1.27 5.79
N LEU A 52 -1.27 -0.30 5.08
CA LEU A 52 -1.18 1.08 5.54
C LEU A 52 -2.58 1.71 5.72
N ALA A 53 -3.50 1.47 4.80
CA ALA A 53 -4.87 1.97 4.89
C ALA A 53 -5.58 1.42 6.15
N ARG A 54 -5.42 0.12 6.44
CA ARG A 54 -5.95 -0.50 7.65
C ARG A 54 -5.32 0.05 8.93
N GLU A 55 -4.00 0.21 8.96
CA GLU A 55 -3.31 0.78 10.13
C GLU A 55 -3.74 2.23 10.39
N LEU A 56 -3.98 3.02 9.32
CA LEU A 56 -4.54 4.37 9.45
C LEU A 56 -5.98 4.33 9.98
N GLU A 57 -6.83 3.47 9.44
CA GLU A 57 -8.22 3.31 9.90
C GLU A 57 -8.26 2.93 11.39
N GLU A 58 -7.47 1.94 11.80
CA GLU A 58 -7.35 1.50 13.20
C GLU A 58 -6.79 2.63 14.08
N GLY A 59 -5.77 3.36 13.61
CA GLY A 59 -5.19 4.49 14.33
C GLY A 59 -6.14 5.67 14.50
N TYR A 60 -6.93 5.99 13.47
CA TYR A 60 -7.96 7.03 13.54
C TYR A 60 -9.13 6.59 14.44
N ALA A 61 -9.56 5.34 14.35
CA ALA A 61 -10.62 4.80 15.22
C ALA A 61 -10.18 4.79 16.70
N ALA A 62 -8.93 4.39 16.99
CA ALA A 62 -8.38 4.37 18.34
C ALA A 62 -8.19 5.77 18.95
N ARG A 63 -7.99 6.79 18.12
CA ARG A 63 -7.81 8.19 18.55
C ARG A 63 -9.08 9.03 18.42
N ALA A 64 -10.21 8.42 18.09
CA ALA A 64 -11.45 9.15 17.84
C ALA A 64 -12.01 9.85 19.08
N GLU A 65 -11.87 9.25 20.27
CA GLU A 65 -12.27 9.91 21.53
C GLU A 65 -11.29 11.03 21.91
N GLU A 66 -9.99 10.76 21.91
CA GLU A 66 -8.96 11.76 22.22
C GLU A 66 -9.03 12.97 21.26
N ALA A 67 -9.26 12.73 19.97
CA ALA A 67 -9.44 13.81 18.98
C ALA A 67 -10.75 14.59 19.18
N ARG A 68 -11.82 13.95 19.69
CA ARG A 68 -13.07 14.66 20.04
C ARG A 68 -12.88 15.53 21.28
N ASP A 69 -12.20 15.01 22.31
CA ASP A 69 -11.95 15.75 23.54
C ASP A 69 -11.05 16.95 23.27
N VAL A 70 -9.96 16.77 22.50
CA VAL A 70 -9.13 17.89 22.03
C VAL A 70 -9.94 18.87 21.18
N SER A 71 -10.80 18.40 20.28
CA SER A 71 -11.63 19.31 19.46
C SER A 71 -12.62 20.12 20.30
N GLU A 72 -13.18 19.56 21.37
CA GLU A 72 -14.08 20.29 22.29
C GLU A 72 -13.30 21.27 23.17
N ASP A 73 -12.11 20.91 23.65
CA ASP A 73 -11.25 21.77 24.46
C ASP A 73 -10.80 23.05 23.69
N PHE A 74 -10.62 22.95 22.38
CA PHE A 74 -10.25 24.08 21.52
C PHE A 74 -11.45 24.78 20.85
N ARG A 75 -12.67 24.31 21.07
CA ARG A 75 -13.91 24.88 20.49
C ARG A 75 -14.11 26.36 20.83
N HIS A 76 -13.64 26.78 22.00
CA HIS A 76 -13.72 28.18 22.43
C HIS A 76 -12.77 29.11 21.65
N ALA A 77 -11.66 28.58 21.13
CA ALA A 77 -10.69 29.35 20.34
C ALA A 77 -11.10 29.48 18.86
N ASP A 78 -11.94 28.59 18.33
CA ASP A 78 -12.46 28.66 16.94
C ASP A 78 -13.44 29.84 16.71
N LEU A 79 -14.04 30.38 17.78
CA LEU A 79 -14.99 31.50 17.71
C LEU A 79 -14.33 32.86 17.98
N GLU A 80 -13.05 32.90 18.39
CA GLU A 80 -12.32 34.15 18.57
C GLU A 80 -11.64 34.56 17.26
N GLY A 81 -12.26 35.51 16.56
CA GLY A 81 -11.65 36.17 15.40
C GLY A 81 -12.47 36.14 14.12
N TRP A 82 -13.64 35.49 14.09
CA TRP A 82 -14.62 35.69 13.02
C TRP A 82 -15.41 36.99 13.22
N ASP A 83 -14.67 38.10 13.35
CA ASP A 83 -15.24 39.43 13.21
C ASP A 83 -15.46 39.61 11.70
N ALA A 84 -16.65 39.22 11.23
CA ALA A 84 -17.10 39.41 9.85
C ALA A 84 -17.21 40.92 9.57
N ARG A 85 -16.09 41.59 9.32
CA ARG A 85 -16.08 42.97 8.84
C ARG A 85 -16.11 42.99 7.32
N TYR A 86 -17.32 43.23 6.81
CA TYR A 86 -17.58 43.86 5.51
C TYR A 86 -16.88 45.22 5.40
#